data_AF-A0A1U8HGA4-F1
#
_entry.id   AF-A0A1U8HGA4-F1
#
_cell.length_a   1.000
_cell.length_b   1.000
_cell.length_c   1.000
_cell.angle_alpha   90.00
_cell.angle_beta   90.00
_cell.angle_gamma   90.00
#
_symmetry.space_group_name_H-M   'P 1'
#
loop_
_entity.id
_entity.type
_entity.pdbx_description
1 polymer ?
#
loop_
_entity_poly.entity_id
_entity_poly.type
_entity_poly.pdbx_seq_one_letter_code
_entity_poly.pdbx_strand_id
1 'polypeptide(L)'
;MKCNEISHFSHPQHKLSYEYSEFPFKCDGCKEVGIGSRYKCTNCDYDLHMHCAIPSPSITHPFYTKCSFQFLSRPPGNVPRYCNACEKDITGFLYHCRSCGFDLHPCCAKLPMVLDDGDVKLYLYRKVSASCHRCGRKGRNKSWSYRSTCKKYNLHVACVKEMLVDSWHEIYFGHDNNYNNSNTNYRKLENRIPSLKGTLQTHHKKSKGKAQKCCEVAGLALQFIISAVLGDPTTLIAGVVGSLMSK
;
A
#
# COMPACT_ATOMS: atom_id res chain seq x y z
N MET A 1 20.77 -10.09 -11.78
CA MET A 1 21.52 -10.35 -10.55
C MET A 1 20.91 -9.49 -9.45
N LYS A 2 20.26 -10.08 -8.42
CA LYS A 2 19.81 -9.30 -7.26
C LYS A 2 21.05 -9.05 -6.39
N CYS A 3 21.42 -7.78 -6.18
CA CYS A 3 22.40 -7.45 -5.14
C CYS A 3 21.75 -7.73 -3.79
N ASN A 4 22.23 -8.77 -3.12
CA ASN A 4 21.73 -9.15 -1.80
C ASN A 4 22.06 -8.11 -0.74
N GLU A 5 23.08 -7.27 -0.95
CA GLU A 5 23.45 -6.17 -0.05
C GLU A 5 23.70 -4.87 -0.83
N ILE A 6 23.38 -3.75 -0.21
CA ILE A 6 23.64 -2.41 -0.75
C ILE A 6 24.19 -1.47 0.34
N SER A 7 25.02 -0.51 -0.06
CA SER A 7 25.29 0.68 0.75
C SER A 7 24.27 1.76 0.41
N HIS A 8 23.69 2.41 1.42
CA HIS A 8 22.63 3.41 1.20
C HIS A 8 23.02 4.78 1.76
N PHE A 9 22.73 5.84 1.01
CA PHE A 9 23.18 7.21 1.34
C PHE A 9 22.58 7.75 2.65
N SER A 10 21.40 7.29 3.06
CA SER A 10 20.76 7.75 4.31
C SER A 10 21.06 6.84 5.51
N HIS A 11 21.77 5.73 5.28
CA HIS A 11 22.29 4.87 6.33
C HIS A 11 23.71 4.38 5.94
N PRO A 12 24.70 5.28 5.89
CA PRO A 12 26.02 4.96 5.35
C PRO A 12 26.88 4.06 6.27
N GLN A 13 26.51 3.93 7.55
CA GLN A 13 27.30 3.18 8.54
C GLN A 13 27.23 1.68 8.34
N HIS A 14 26.11 1.15 7.84
CA HIS A 14 25.90 -0.27 7.64
C HIS A 14 25.32 -0.56 6.26
N LYS A 15 25.59 -1.76 5.76
CA LYS A 15 24.93 -2.26 4.56
C LYS A 15 23.50 -2.69 4.90
N LEU A 16 22.63 -2.58 3.89
CA LEU A 16 21.27 -3.11 3.95
C LEU A 16 21.22 -4.39 3.14
N SER A 17 20.64 -5.45 3.70
CA SER A 17 20.42 -6.71 3.01
C SER A 17 18.99 -6.82 2.50
N TYR A 18 18.80 -7.48 1.36
CA TYR A 18 17.48 -7.80 0.84
C TYR A 18 16.82 -8.85 1.73
N GLU A 19 15.57 -8.61 2.09
CA GLU A 19 14.71 -9.52 2.85
C GLU A 19 13.30 -9.51 2.26
N TYR A 20 12.60 -10.65 2.35
CA TYR A 20 11.16 -10.70 2.15
C TYR A 20 10.49 -11.01 3.50
N SER A 21 9.49 -10.21 3.86
CA SER A 21 8.69 -10.45 5.07
C SER A 21 7.20 -10.33 4.78
N GLU A 22 6.41 -11.28 5.27
CA GLU A 22 4.95 -11.12 5.32
C GLU A 22 4.53 -10.16 6.43
N PHE A 23 5.47 -9.75 7.28
CA PHE A 23 5.19 -8.79 8.31
C PHE A 23 5.26 -7.36 7.80
N PRO A 24 4.35 -6.52 8.32
CA PRO A 24 4.39 -5.10 8.10
C PRO A 24 5.69 -4.44 8.58
N PHE A 25 6.13 -3.40 7.87
CA PHE A 25 7.24 -2.55 8.32
C PHE A 25 7.01 -1.09 7.97
N LYS A 26 7.70 -0.20 8.68
CA LYS A 26 7.75 1.23 8.36
C LYS A 26 9.04 1.52 7.60
N CYS A 27 8.94 2.16 6.45
CA CYS A 27 10.11 2.55 5.68
C CYS A 27 10.75 3.81 6.27
N ASP A 28 12.02 3.76 6.63
CA ASP A 28 12.77 4.90 7.15
C ASP A 28 13.06 5.98 6.13
N GLY A 29 13.03 5.65 4.85
CA GLY A 29 13.21 6.60 3.77
C GLY A 29 11.98 7.48 3.60
N CYS A 30 10.88 6.91 3.12
CA CYS A 30 9.66 7.66 2.79
C CYS A 30 8.67 7.81 3.94
N LYS A 31 8.91 7.14 5.08
CA LYS A 31 8.06 7.10 6.29
C LYS A 31 6.68 6.46 6.09
N GLU A 32 6.43 5.89 4.92
CA GLU A 32 5.24 5.10 4.64
C GLU A 32 5.43 3.64 5.05
N VAL A 33 4.30 3.00 5.27
CA VAL A 33 4.19 1.57 5.57
C VAL A 33 4.47 0.71 4.32
N GLY A 34 5.08 -0.46 4.51
CA GLY A 34 5.32 -1.48 3.49
C GLY A 34 5.09 -2.91 3.98
N ILE A 35 5.08 -3.84 3.04
CA ILE A 35 5.05 -5.30 3.27
C ILE A 35 5.84 -6.00 2.15
N GLY A 36 6.29 -7.23 2.38
CA GLY A 36 6.96 -8.04 1.37
C GLY A 36 8.44 -7.71 1.25
N SER A 37 8.89 -7.50 0.02
CA SER A 37 10.30 -7.25 -0.30
C SER A 37 10.79 -5.90 0.25
N ARG A 38 11.90 -5.92 1.00
CA ARG A 38 12.53 -4.75 1.62
C ARG A 38 14.05 -4.87 1.65
N TYR A 39 14.71 -3.76 1.93
CA TYR A 39 16.11 -3.74 2.33
C TYR A 39 16.20 -3.36 3.81
N LYS A 40 16.80 -4.23 4.62
CA LYS A 40 16.88 -4.10 6.07
C LYS A 40 18.33 -4.08 6.55
N CYS A 41 18.62 -3.27 7.56
CA CYS A 41 19.88 -3.38 8.31
C CYS A 41 19.75 -4.49 9.35
N THR A 42 20.76 -5.36 9.48
CA THR A 42 20.80 -6.39 10.53
C THR A 42 21.29 -5.84 11.87
N ASN A 43 21.98 -4.70 11.85
CA ASN A 43 22.56 -4.06 13.04
C ASN A 43 21.66 -2.97 13.65
N CYS A 44 20.70 -2.46 12.89
CA CYS A 44 19.82 -1.36 13.30
C CYS A 44 18.38 -1.68 12.91
N ASP A 45 17.42 -1.10 13.63
CA ASP A 45 16.01 -1.10 13.21
C ASP A 45 15.82 -0.07 12.08
N TYR A 46 16.33 -0.42 10.90
CA TYR A 46 16.35 0.44 9.72
C TYR A 46 15.90 -0.33 8.49
N ASP A 47 14.76 0.09 7.93
CA ASP A 47 14.05 -0.62 6.89
C ASP A 47 13.72 0.30 5.72
N LEU A 48 13.92 -0.15 4.49
CA LEU A 48 13.56 0.58 3.27
C LEU A 48 12.70 -0.27 2.34
N HIS A 49 11.66 0.34 1.76
CA HIS A 49 11.05 -0.22 0.56
C HIS A 49 12.09 -0.40 -0.54
N MET A 50 11.90 -1.38 -1.43
CA MET A 50 12.75 -1.59 -2.61
C MET A 50 13.01 -0.29 -3.40
N HIS A 51 11.97 0.52 -3.62
CA HIS A 51 12.06 1.78 -4.36
C HIS A 51 12.62 2.96 -3.57
N CYS A 52 12.77 2.82 -2.24
CA CYS A 52 13.49 3.79 -1.39
C CYS A 52 14.96 3.41 -1.22
N ALA A 53 15.25 2.10 -1.27
CA ALA A 53 16.59 1.55 -1.23
C ALA A 53 17.37 1.81 -2.52
N ILE A 54 16.70 1.65 -3.67
CA ILE A 54 17.29 1.87 -4.99
C ILE A 54 16.38 2.82 -5.79
N PRO A 55 16.34 4.12 -5.44
CA PRO A 55 15.48 5.07 -6.12
C PRO A 55 16.04 5.42 -7.50
N SER A 56 15.15 5.56 -8.49
CA SER A 56 15.51 6.20 -9.75
C SER A 56 15.73 7.70 -9.50
N PRO A 57 16.80 8.33 -10.01
CA PRO A 57 17.03 9.77 -9.80
C PRO A 57 15.89 10.65 -10.31
N SER A 58 15.22 10.20 -11.37
CA SER A 58 14.02 10.84 -11.90
C SER A 58 13.04 9.82 -12.49
N ILE A 59 11.77 10.19 -12.55
CA ILE A 59 10.70 9.39 -13.14
C ILE A 59 9.69 10.28 -13.88
N THR A 60 8.97 9.66 -14.82
CA THR A 60 7.71 10.19 -15.37
C THR A 60 6.56 9.33 -14.87
N HIS A 61 5.34 9.88 -14.89
CA HIS A 61 4.14 9.14 -14.47
C HIS A 61 3.01 9.34 -15.48
N PRO A 62 2.25 8.29 -15.84
CA PRO A 62 1.19 8.38 -16.86
C PRO A 62 0.13 9.46 -16.63
N PHE A 63 -0.16 9.78 -15.37
CA PHE A 63 -1.11 10.84 -15.00
C PHE A 63 -0.57 12.27 -15.12
N TYR A 64 0.72 12.42 -15.34
CA TYR A 64 1.44 13.69 -15.38
C TYR A 64 2.41 13.70 -16.56
N THR A 65 1.87 13.57 -17.78
CA THR A 65 2.66 13.45 -19.02
C THR A 65 3.60 14.62 -19.30
N LYS A 66 3.36 15.78 -18.68
CA LYS A 66 4.19 16.99 -18.79
C LYS A 66 5.13 17.20 -17.59
N CYS A 67 5.17 16.27 -16.64
CA CYS A 67 5.98 16.36 -15.43
C CYS A 67 7.15 15.39 -15.48
N SER A 68 8.33 15.89 -15.12
CA SER A 68 9.45 15.07 -14.67
C SER A 68 9.57 15.23 -13.15
N PHE A 69 9.56 14.11 -12.43
CA PHE A 69 9.73 14.12 -10.99
C PHE A 69 11.15 13.71 -10.64
N GLN A 70 11.81 14.52 -9.81
CA GLN A 70 13.13 14.25 -9.29
C GLN A 70 13.02 13.63 -7.91
N PHE A 71 13.83 12.60 -7.64
CA PHE A 71 13.94 12.04 -6.31
C PHE A 71 14.63 13.03 -5.38
N LEU A 72 14.08 13.21 -4.18
CA LEU A 72 14.67 14.01 -3.10
C LEU A 72 14.63 13.20 -1.82
N SER A 73 15.70 13.29 -1.02
CA SER A 73 15.78 12.65 0.29
C SER A 73 15.00 13.41 1.37
N ARG A 74 14.60 14.66 1.10
CA ARG A 74 13.78 15.50 1.98
C ARG A 74 12.86 16.41 1.17
N PRO A 75 11.67 16.75 1.69
CA PRO A 75 10.78 17.70 1.04
C PRO A 75 11.44 19.07 0.82
N PRO A 76 11.20 19.74 -0.31
CA PRO A 76 11.73 21.09 -0.54
C PRO A 76 10.93 22.15 0.24
N GLY A 77 11.65 23.05 0.91
CA GLY A 77 11.09 24.14 1.72
C GLY A 77 10.62 23.68 3.10
N ASN A 78 10.03 24.62 3.86
CA ASN A 78 9.55 24.40 5.23
C ASN A 78 8.02 24.33 5.34
N VAL A 79 7.33 24.15 4.21
CA VAL A 79 5.87 24.05 4.18
C VAL A 79 5.43 22.58 4.17
N PRO A 80 4.36 22.20 4.88
CA PRO A 80 3.80 20.86 4.79
C PRO A 80 3.48 20.48 3.34
N ARG A 81 3.89 19.27 2.95
CA ARG A 81 3.68 18.74 1.60
C ARG A 81 2.91 17.44 1.67
N TYR A 82 2.07 17.20 0.66
CA TYR A 82 1.17 16.06 0.61
C TYR A 82 1.34 15.33 -0.71
N CYS A 83 1.27 14.01 -0.66
CA CYS A 83 1.34 13.17 -1.84
C CYS A 83 0.10 13.35 -2.71
N ASN A 84 0.27 13.70 -3.98
CA ASN A 84 -0.84 13.88 -4.91
C ASN A 84 -1.56 12.59 -5.29
N ALA A 85 -1.03 11.42 -4.91
CA ALA A 85 -1.66 10.13 -5.15
C ALA A 85 -2.50 9.63 -3.97
N CYS A 86 -2.06 9.85 -2.73
CA CYS A 86 -2.73 9.29 -1.55
C CYS A 86 -3.07 10.33 -0.49
N GLU A 87 -2.79 11.61 -0.73
CA GLU A 87 -3.07 12.76 0.15
C GLU A 87 -2.44 12.76 1.53
N LYS A 88 -1.66 11.73 1.86
CA LYS A 88 -0.90 11.67 3.11
C LYS A 88 0.30 12.62 3.07
N ASP A 89 0.71 13.04 4.25
CA ASP A 89 1.89 13.87 4.46
C ASP A 89 3.16 13.23 3.87
N ILE A 90 4.05 14.07 3.37
CA ILE A 90 5.40 13.66 2.96
C ILE A 90 6.38 14.18 4.00
N THR A 91 6.91 13.27 4.81
CA THR A 91 7.86 13.56 5.90
C THR A 91 9.26 12.99 5.65
N GLY A 92 9.48 12.40 4.47
CA GLY A 92 10.76 11.79 4.09
C GLY A 92 10.99 11.83 2.58
N PHE A 93 11.50 10.73 2.04
CA PHE A 93 11.81 10.58 0.61
C PHE A 93 10.59 10.81 -0.26
N LEU A 94 10.80 11.51 -1.38
CA LEU A 94 9.75 11.86 -2.32
C LEU A 94 10.26 11.98 -3.76
N TYR A 95 9.32 11.95 -4.68
CA TYR A 95 9.47 12.40 -6.05
C TYR A 95 8.77 13.76 -6.19
N HIS A 96 9.54 14.80 -6.53
CA HIS A 96 9.08 16.18 -6.64
C HIS A 96 9.19 16.69 -8.09
N CYS A 97 8.11 17.25 -8.61
CA CYS A 97 8.12 17.96 -9.89
C CYS A 97 8.26 19.46 -9.67
N ARG A 98 9.42 20.03 -10.00
CA ARG A 98 9.72 21.46 -9.78
C ARG A 98 8.77 22.40 -10.54
N SER A 99 8.37 22.05 -11.76
CA SER A 99 7.55 22.92 -12.61
C SER A 99 6.09 23.00 -12.17
N CYS A 100 5.54 21.93 -11.60
CA CYS A 100 4.13 21.87 -11.20
C CYS A 100 3.93 21.90 -9.68
N GLY A 101 4.99 21.69 -8.90
CA GLY A 101 4.92 21.55 -7.44
C GLY A 101 4.26 20.26 -6.97
N PHE A 102 4.05 19.28 -7.86
CA PHE A 102 3.47 17.98 -7.49
C PHE A 102 4.49 17.10 -6.78
N ASP A 103 4.01 16.36 -5.79
CA ASP A 103 4.81 15.47 -4.96
C ASP A 103 4.17 14.08 -4.90
N LEU A 104 5.00 13.05 -4.92
CA LEU A 104 4.60 11.65 -4.79
C LEU A 104 5.52 10.92 -3.82
N HIS A 105 4.96 10.11 -2.93
CA HIS A 105 5.77 9.09 -2.23
C HIS A 105 6.38 8.13 -3.26
N PRO A 106 7.59 7.59 -3.03
CA PRO A 106 8.18 6.57 -3.91
C PRO A 106 7.28 5.36 -4.14
N CYS A 107 6.59 4.87 -3.10
CA CYS A 107 5.64 3.76 -3.22
C CYS A 107 4.41 4.14 -4.06
N CYS A 108 3.89 5.36 -3.91
CA CYS A 108 2.76 5.85 -4.69
C CYS A 108 3.09 6.05 -6.17
N ALA A 109 4.30 6.52 -6.47
CA ALA A 109 4.74 6.74 -7.84
C ALA A 109 4.95 5.45 -8.64
N LYS A 110 5.05 4.31 -7.96
CA LYS A 110 5.22 2.98 -8.55
C LYS A 110 3.95 2.14 -8.51
N LEU A 111 2.82 2.73 -8.12
CA LEU A 111 1.53 2.05 -8.18
C LEU A 111 1.24 1.58 -9.61
N PRO A 112 0.90 0.30 -9.81
CA PRO A 112 0.60 -0.23 -11.12
C PRO A 112 -0.69 0.40 -11.67
N MET A 113 -0.68 0.74 -12.95
CA MET A 113 -1.84 1.31 -13.64
C MET A 113 -3.01 0.33 -13.75
N VAL A 114 -2.70 -0.97 -13.76
CA VAL A 114 -3.67 -2.06 -13.82
C VAL A 114 -3.26 -3.14 -12.83
N LEU A 115 -4.21 -3.61 -12.04
CA LEU A 115 -4.11 -4.85 -11.27
C LEU A 115 -5.01 -5.87 -11.95
N ASP A 116 -4.45 -7.02 -12.29
CA ASP A 116 -5.14 -8.10 -13.01
C ASP A 116 -4.78 -9.42 -12.34
N ASP A 117 -5.78 -10.09 -11.78
CA ASP A 117 -5.63 -11.40 -11.12
C ASP A 117 -6.22 -12.56 -11.97
N GLY A 118 -6.69 -12.26 -13.19
CA GLY A 118 -7.41 -13.19 -14.06
C GLY A 118 -8.94 -13.09 -13.97
N ASP A 119 -9.48 -12.81 -12.79
CA ASP A 119 -10.93 -12.71 -12.52
C ASP A 119 -11.40 -11.25 -12.38
N VAL A 120 -10.50 -10.38 -11.92
CA VAL A 120 -10.76 -9.00 -11.53
C VAL A 120 -9.67 -8.10 -12.11
N LYS A 121 -10.13 -7.10 -12.87
CA LYS A 121 -9.28 -6.02 -13.38
C LYS A 121 -9.63 -4.71 -12.70
N LEU A 122 -8.65 -4.13 -12.02
CA LEU A 122 -8.75 -2.81 -11.40
C LEU A 122 -7.80 -1.86 -12.11
N TYR A 123 -8.31 -0.69 -12.45
CA TYR A 123 -7.55 0.36 -13.11
C TYR A 123 -7.32 1.48 -12.13
N LEU A 124 -6.10 1.99 -12.10
CA LEU A 124 -5.76 3.18 -11.37
C LEU A 124 -6.29 4.40 -12.14
N TYR A 125 -6.91 5.32 -11.44
CA TYR A 125 -7.42 6.58 -11.97
C TYR A 125 -6.94 7.75 -11.11
N ARG A 126 -6.49 8.82 -11.78
CA ARG A 126 -6.11 10.06 -11.10
C ARG A 126 -7.30 10.73 -10.41
N LYS A 127 -8.47 10.73 -11.06
CA LYS A 127 -9.71 11.33 -10.56
C LYS A 127 -10.89 10.49 -11.00
N VAL A 128 -11.86 10.30 -10.11
CA VAL A 128 -13.09 9.56 -10.36
C VAL A 128 -14.28 10.31 -9.77
N SER A 129 -15.42 10.28 -10.46
CA SER A 129 -16.68 10.85 -9.97
C SER A 129 -17.49 9.89 -9.09
N ALA A 130 -17.11 8.60 -9.09
CA ALA A 130 -17.73 7.57 -8.26
C ALA A 130 -17.38 7.78 -6.77
N SER A 131 -18.30 7.40 -5.88
CA SER A 131 -18.02 7.37 -4.44
C SER A 131 -17.02 6.28 -4.10
N CYS A 132 -16.14 6.54 -3.15
CA CYS A 132 -15.30 5.51 -2.56
C CYS A 132 -16.16 4.59 -1.69
N HIS A 133 -15.95 3.27 -1.82
CA HIS A 133 -16.70 2.27 -1.08
C HIS A 133 -16.41 2.29 0.43
N ARG A 134 -15.21 2.74 0.82
CA ARG A 134 -14.84 2.83 2.23
C ARG A 134 -15.39 4.09 2.91
N CYS A 135 -15.12 5.27 2.35
CA CYS A 135 -15.47 6.53 3.02
C CYS A 135 -16.80 7.14 2.54
N GLY A 136 -17.45 6.57 1.51
CA GLY A 136 -18.71 7.08 0.93
C GLY A 136 -18.60 8.40 0.16
N ARG A 137 -17.47 9.12 0.29
CA ARG A 137 -17.26 10.43 -0.33
C ARG A 137 -16.99 10.29 -1.83
N LYS A 138 -17.60 11.16 -2.65
CA LYS A 138 -17.26 11.38 -4.06
C LYS A 138 -16.16 12.42 -4.15
N GLY A 139 -15.17 12.23 -5.03
CA GLY A 139 -14.42 13.27 -5.75
C GLY A 139 -13.91 14.54 -5.03
N ARG A 140 -13.97 14.63 -3.69
CA ARG A 140 -13.45 15.75 -2.89
C ARG A 140 -12.01 15.53 -2.43
N ASN A 141 -11.52 14.31 -2.60
CA ASN A 141 -10.15 13.92 -2.33
C ASN A 141 -9.41 13.89 -3.67
N LYS A 142 -8.36 14.70 -3.80
CA LYS A 142 -7.32 14.65 -4.85
C LYS A 142 -6.60 13.28 -4.90
N SER A 143 -6.85 12.37 -3.95
CA SER A 143 -6.35 10.99 -3.97
C SER A 143 -6.76 10.26 -5.24
N TRP A 144 -5.83 9.48 -5.78
CA TRP A 144 -6.10 8.51 -6.83
C TRP A 144 -7.01 7.40 -6.32
N SER A 145 -7.60 6.65 -7.25
CA SER A 145 -8.50 5.54 -6.94
C SER A 145 -8.23 4.34 -7.82
N TYR A 146 -8.33 3.15 -7.24
CA TYR A 146 -8.51 1.92 -8.03
C TYR A 146 -9.98 1.66 -8.26
N ARG A 147 -10.35 1.39 -9.51
CA ARG A 147 -11.73 1.13 -9.91
C ARG A 147 -11.83 -0.09 -10.82
N SER A 148 -12.84 -0.92 -10.58
CA SER A 148 -13.07 -2.13 -11.38
C SER A 148 -13.69 -1.85 -12.75
N THR A 149 -13.44 -2.75 -13.70
CA THR A 149 -14.09 -2.77 -15.03
C THR A 149 -15.61 -2.75 -14.94
N CYS A 150 -16.18 -3.53 -14.02
CA CYS A 150 -17.62 -3.60 -13.81
C CYS A 150 -18.20 -2.34 -13.13
N LYS A 151 -17.35 -1.34 -12.83
CA LYS A 151 -17.69 -0.05 -12.20
C LYS A 151 -18.31 -0.16 -10.81
N LYS A 152 -18.37 -1.38 -10.23
CA LYS A 152 -18.95 -1.68 -8.91
C LYS A 152 -17.98 -1.50 -7.76
N TYR A 153 -16.67 -1.40 -8.00
CA TYR A 153 -15.68 -1.20 -6.95
C TYR A 153 -14.87 0.05 -7.26
N ASN A 154 -14.70 0.89 -6.25
CA ASN A 154 -13.96 2.14 -6.31
C ASN A 154 -13.41 2.46 -4.92
N LEU A 155 -12.09 2.51 -4.77
CA LEU A 155 -11.40 2.76 -3.51
C LEU A 155 -10.30 3.79 -3.72
N HIS A 156 -10.29 4.83 -2.88
CA HIS A 156 -9.17 5.78 -2.86
C HIS A 156 -7.90 5.06 -2.38
N VAL A 157 -6.76 5.40 -2.95
CA VAL A 157 -5.44 4.95 -2.47
C VAL A 157 -5.23 5.36 -1.00
N ALA A 158 -5.64 6.60 -0.64
CA ALA A 158 -5.64 7.07 0.75
C ALA A 158 -6.43 6.12 1.67
N CYS A 159 -7.65 5.78 1.25
CA CYS A 159 -8.52 4.90 2.01
C CYS A 159 -7.93 3.49 2.16
N VAL A 160 -7.27 2.95 1.14
CA VAL A 160 -6.62 1.64 1.26
C VAL A 160 -5.48 1.71 2.27
N LYS A 161 -4.63 2.74 2.20
CA LYS A 161 -3.52 2.92 3.16
C LYS A 161 -4.00 3.03 4.60
N GLU A 162 -5.12 3.69 4.84
CA GLU A 162 -5.71 3.81 6.17
C GLU A 162 -6.35 2.50 6.65
N MET A 163 -7.01 1.70 5.79
CA MET A 163 -7.52 0.37 6.18
C MET A 163 -6.40 -0.50 6.76
N LEU A 164 -5.21 -0.37 6.18
CA LEU A 164 -4.05 -1.13 6.60
C LEU A 164 -3.51 -0.68 7.93
N VAL A 165 -3.45 0.63 8.17
CA VAL A 165 -3.08 1.16 9.49
C VAL A 165 -4.07 0.69 10.56
N ASP A 166 -5.38 0.79 10.31
CA ASP A 166 -6.42 0.37 11.24
C ASP A 166 -6.32 -1.13 11.56
N SER A 167 -6.24 -1.98 10.54
CA SER A 167 -6.12 -3.44 10.74
C SER A 167 -4.84 -3.84 11.47
N TRP A 168 -3.79 -3.01 11.44
CA TRP A 168 -2.53 -3.32 12.10
C TRP A 168 -2.48 -2.77 13.54
N HIS A 169 -3.20 -1.68 13.84
CA HIS A 169 -3.37 -1.24 15.23
C HIS A 169 -4.02 -2.33 16.09
N GLU A 170 -4.95 -3.11 15.54
CA GLU A 170 -5.56 -4.27 16.22
C GLU A 170 -4.53 -5.38 16.50
N ILE A 171 -3.52 -5.55 15.65
CA ILE A 171 -2.46 -6.56 15.77
C ILE A 171 -1.36 -6.11 16.76
N TYR A 172 -1.02 -4.81 16.80
CA TYR A 172 0.09 -4.28 17.58
C TYR A 172 -0.30 -3.72 18.97
N PHE A 173 -1.51 -3.19 19.14
CA PHE A 173 -1.93 -2.51 20.38
C PHE A 173 -3.14 -3.17 21.07
N GLY A 174 -3.64 -4.29 20.54
CA GLY A 174 -4.84 -4.98 21.04
C GLY A 174 -4.68 -5.78 22.35
N HIS A 175 -3.62 -5.58 23.14
CA HIS A 175 -3.41 -6.30 24.41
C HIS A 175 -2.75 -5.46 25.52
N ASP A 176 -3.10 -4.18 25.65
CA ASP A 176 -2.87 -3.45 26.90
C ASP A 176 -4.20 -3.26 27.64
N ASN A 177 -4.55 -4.26 28.46
CA ASN A 177 -5.31 -4.14 29.71
C ASN A 177 -5.56 -5.54 30.33
N ASN A 178 -4.52 -6.18 30.86
CA ASN A 178 -4.62 -6.79 32.18
C ASN A 178 -3.25 -7.26 32.71
N TYR A 179 -2.84 -6.63 33.80
CA TYR A 179 -1.77 -7.07 34.67
C TYR A 179 -2.20 -8.36 35.38
N ASN A 180 -1.72 -9.52 34.92
CA ASN A 180 -1.15 -10.60 35.74
C ASN A 180 -1.10 -11.93 34.98
N ASN A 181 0.00 -12.63 35.26
CA ASN A 181 0.25 -14.06 35.04
C ASN A 181 1.01 -14.44 33.75
N SER A 182 2.30 -14.65 33.99
CA SER A 182 3.24 -15.42 33.19
C SER A 182 2.66 -16.77 32.73
N ASN A 183 2.45 -16.93 31.43
CA ASN A 183 2.83 -18.17 30.75
C ASN A 183 3.02 -17.91 29.25
N THR A 184 4.26 -18.11 28.80
CA THR A 184 4.67 -18.06 27.40
C THR A 184 3.88 -19.06 26.58
N ASN A 185 2.98 -18.55 25.72
CA ASN A 185 2.44 -19.27 24.59
C ASN A 185 2.25 -18.27 23.46
N TYR A 186 3.30 -18.12 22.64
CA TYR A 186 3.21 -17.58 21.28
C TYR A 186 2.25 -18.47 20.47
N ARG A 187 0.94 -18.29 20.68
CA ARG A 187 -0.10 -18.88 19.84
C ARG A 187 -0.05 -18.19 18.49
N LYS A 188 0.72 -18.80 17.58
CA LYS A 188 0.50 -18.88 16.13
C LYS A 188 -0.59 -17.92 15.63
N LEU A 189 -0.27 -16.64 15.57
CA LEU A 189 -1.14 -15.60 15.02
C LEU A 189 -1.18 -15.83 13.51
N GLU A 190 -2.37 -16.04 12.93
CA GLU A 190 -2.53 -16.18 11.48
C GLU A 190 -2.22 -14.84 10.79
N ASN A 191 -0.93 -14.59 10.58
CA ASN A 191 -0.32 -13.36 10.09
C ASN A 191 -0.39 -13.24 8.56
N ARG A 192 -1.58 -13.39 7.99
CA ARG A 192 -1.86 -13.09 6.58
C ARG A 192 -2.50 -11.71 6.46
N ILE A 193 -2.40 -11.06 5.29
CA ILE A 193 -3.15 -9.83 4.98
C ILE A 193 -4.59 -10.02 5.49
N PRO A 194 -5.10 -9.12 6.35
CA PRO A 194 -6.41 -9.29 6.96
C PRO A 194 -7.45 -9.61 5.88
N SER A 195 -8.19 -10.70 6.06
CA SER A 195 -9.32 -11.02 5.18
C SER A 195 -10.40 -9.97 5.43
N LEU A 196 -10.38 -8.89 4.65
CA LEU A 196 -11.29 -7.76 4.77
C LEU A 196 -12.72 -8.08 4.27
N LYS A 197 -13.07 -9.37 4.20
CA LYS A 197 -14.37 -9.90 3.79
C LYS A 197 -15.52 -9.33 4.63
N GLY A 198 -15.25 -8.91 5.87
CA GLY A 198 -16.22 -8.25 6.77
C GLY A 198 -16.34 -6.72 6.63
N THR A 199 -15.26 -6.03 6.24
CA THR A 199 -15.22 -4.54 6.19
C THR A 199 -16.06 -3.91 5.07
N LEU A 200 -16.49 -4.71 4.10
CA LEU A 200 -17.37 -4.27 3.00
C LEU A 200 -18.85 -4.63 3.22
N GLN A 201 -19.18 -5.30 4.33
CA GLN A 201 -20.57 -5.55 4.71
C GLN A 201 -21.05 -4.43 5.64
N THR A 202 -21.65 -3.39 5.06
CA THR A 202 -22.98 -2.84 5.42
C THR A 202 -23.13 -1.42 4.90
N HIS A 203 -24.03 -1.24 3.93
CA HIS A 203 -24.98 -0.10 3.82
C HIS A 203 -25.99 -0.27 2.68
N HIS A 204 -26.10 -1.44 2.04
CA HIS A 204 -27.18 -1.70 1.08
C HIS A 204 -28.38 -2.38 1.76
N LYS A 205 -29.26 -1.57 2.35
CA LYS A 205 -30.67 -1.99 2.48
C LYS A 205 -31.33 -1.91 1.10
N LYS A 206 -31.88 -3.06 0.68
CA LYS A 206 -32.89 -3.30 -0.37
C LYS A 206 -32.53 -2.93 -1.82
N SER A 207 -32.26 -3.97 -2.63
CA SER A 207 -33.02 -4.23 -3.86
C SER A 207 -32.82 -5.70 -4.26
N LYS A 208 -33.89 -6.50 -4.14
CA LYS A 208 -33.95 -7.84 -4.71
C LYS A 208 -34.19 -7.68 -6.22
N GLY A 209 -33.23 -8.07 -7.04
CA GLY A 209 -33.37 -8.13 -8.50
C GLY A 209 -32.17 -8.82 -9.12
N LYS A 210 -32.43 -9.80 -10.00
CA LYS A 210 -31.47 -10.72 -10.63
C LYS A 210 -30.19 -10.00 -11.13
N ALA A 211 -29.06 -10.22 -10.45
CA ALA A 211 -27.72 -9.85 -10.92
C ALA A 211 -26.72 -10.94 -10.52
N GLN A 212 -26.73 -12.02 -11.30
CA GLN A 212 -25.88 -13.19 -11.17
C GLN A 212 -24.43 -12.84 -11.59
N LYS A 213 -23.44 -13.42 -10.89
CA LYS A 213 -21.99 -13.48 -11.21
C LYS A 213 -21.04 -12.30 -10.90
N CYS A 214 -21.40 -11.31 -10.07
CA CYS A 214 -20.46 -10.19 -9.78
C CYS A 214 -20.11 -9.97 -8.29
N CYS A 215 -20.61 -10.81 -7.38
CA CYS A 215 -20.64 -10.48 -5.95
C CYS A 215 -19.65 -11.23 -5.05
N GLU A 216 -18.78 -12.11 -5.57
CA GLU A 216 -17.68 -12.69 -4.77
C GLU A 216 -16.35 -11.93 -4.92
N VAL A 217 -16.34 -10.92 -5.79
CA VAL A 217 -15.16 -10.16 -6.25
C VAL A 217 -14.62 -9.13 -5.24
N ALA A 218 -15.32 -8.88 -4.12
CA ALA A 218 -14.98 -7.78 -3.20
C ALA A 218 -13.71 -8.01 -2.36
N GLY A 219 -13.52 -9.24 -1.86
CA GLY A 219 -12.41 -9.56 -0.95
C GLY A 219 -11.06 -9.65 -1.65
N LEU A 220 -11.01 -10.35 -2.78
CA LEU A 220 -9.79 -10.53 -3.58
C LEU A 220 -9.32 -9.19 -4.16
N ALA A 221 -10.22 -8.42 -4.78
CA ALA A 221 -9.92 -7.10 -5.35
C ALA A 221 -9.28 -6.15 -4.32
N LEU A 222 -9.77 -6.17 -3.07
CA LEU A 222 -9.23 -5.35 -1.99
C LEU A 222 -7.83 -5.80 -1.58
N GLN A 223 -7.60 -7.11 -1.48
CA GLN A 223 -6.28 -7.67 -1.18
C GLN A 223 -5.24 -7.27 -2.24
N PHE A 224 -5.61 -7.29 -3.54
CA PHE A 224 -4.74 -6.84 -4.62
C PHE A 224 -4.37 -5.36 -4.51
N ILE A 225 -5.34 -4.50 -4.21
CA ILE A 225 -5.06 -3.07 -4.04
C ILE A 225 -4.14 -2.86 -2.84
N ILE A 226 -4.33 -3.62 -1.76
CA ILE A 226 -3.48 -3.58 -0.57
C ILE A 226 -2.04 -3.95 -0.92
N SER A 227 -1.82 -5.09 -1.55
CA SER A 227 -0.48 -5.56 -1.93
C SER A 227 0.23 -4.56 -2.86
N ALA A 228 -0.51 -3.98 -3.80
CA ALA A 228 0.01 -2.96 -4.70
C ALA A 228 0.38 -1.66 -3.98
N VAL A 229 -0.46 -1.21 -3.04
CA VAL A 229 -0.23 0.01 -2.25
C VAL A 229 0.94 -0.15 -1.27
N LEU A 230 1.16 -1.36 -0.77
CA LEU A 230 2.26 -1.68 0.14
C LEU A 230 3.59 -1.99 -0.56
N GLY A 231 3.59 -2.12 -1.89
CA GLY A 231 4.80 -2.19 -2.70
C GLY A 231 5.26 -3.60 -3.11
N ASP A 232 4.46 -4.64 -2.86
CA ASP A 232 4.76 -6.00 -3.37
C ASP A 232 3.48 -6.78 -3.75
N PRO A 233 3.10 -6.81 -5.04
CA PRO A 233 1.96 -7.59 -5.52
C PRO A 233 2.19 -9.12 -5.45
N THR A 234 3.42 -9.58 -5.21
CA THR A 234 3.78 -11.02 -5.20
C THR A 234 3.25 -11.76 -3.97
N THR A 235 2.93 -11.03 -2.90
CA THR A 235 2.29 -11.53 -1.67
C THR A 235 0.99 -12.31 -1.93
N LEU A 236 0.32 -12.07 -3.06
CA LEU A 236 -0.89 -12.77 -3.46
C LEU A 236 -0.66 -14.04 -4.27
N ILE A 237 0.46 -14.12 -5.02
CA ILE A 237 0.73 -15.27 -5.87
C ILE A 237 1.11 -16.50 -5.02
N ALA A 238 1.79 -16.32 -3.89
CA ALA A 238 2.16 -17.43 -3.01
C ALA A 238 0.99 -17.89 -2.10
N GLY A 239 0.21 -16.96 -1.56
CA GLY A 239 -0.86 -17.27 -0.60
C GLY A 239 -2.13 -17.85 -1.23
N VAL A 240 -2.47 -17.47 -2.46
CA VAL A 240 -3.68 -17.94 -3.15
C VAL A 240 -3.47 -19.33 -3.78
N VAL A 241 -2.26 -19.63 -4.28
CA VAL A 241 -1.93 -20.95 -4.84
C VAL A 241 -1.99 -22.05 -3.78
N GLY A 242 -1.58 -21.77 -2.54
CA GLY A 242 -1.68 -22.73 -1.43
C GLY A 242 -3.10 -23.02 -0.94
N SER A 243 -4.06 -22.13 -1.19
CA SER A 243 -5.47 -22.31 -0.80
C SER A 243 -6.33 -22.98 -1.88
N LEU A 244 -5.84 -23.05 -3.13
CA LEU A 244 -6.57 -23.62 -4.26
C LEU A 244 -6.17 -25.08 -4.58
N MET A 245 -5.10 -25.59 -3.97
CA MET A 245 -4.65 -26.99 -4.14
C MET A 245 -4.99 -27.91 -2.95
N SER A 246 -5.81 -27.47 -2.00
CA SER A 246 -6.41 -28.35 -0.99
C SER A 246 -7.90 -28.56 -1.29
N LYS A 247 -8.17 -29.47 -2.22
CA LYS A 247 -9.35 -30.33 -2.24
C LYS A 247 -8.93 -31.69 -2.76
#